data_AF-A0A7S3W905-F1
#
_entry.id   AF-A0A7S3W905-F1
#
_cell.length_a   1.000
_cell.length_b   1.000
_cell.length_c   1.000
_cell.angle_alpha   90.00
_cell.angle_beta   90.00
_cell.angle_gamma   90.00
#
_symmetry.space_group_name_H-M   'P 1'
#
loop_
_entity.id
_entity.type
_entity.pdbx_description
1 polymer ?
#
loop_
_entity_poly.entity_id
_entity_poly.type
_entity_poly.pdbx_seq_one_letter_code
_entity_poly.pdbx_strand_id
1 'polypeptide(L)'
;AGMGAGGQRPLAGLQAAFLAAWVAAVLPRTADALHLRSLPSSAFVDGPAPSVEGYEVLNHGRFGLDTKGMAALGGHVLLYVVISAVALSISLLLVCCMYDAAARWCHRAHFHACERKVERVHKAFSKRKGDFPLCPYCVEPISNQPSPSKVVFLCGHRFHVDCVNKWFCEAPSKAGCCPICDDMGAQAMDAEQPEANGEAADATSANDEAQSFILQSLHRLYPEIIPKACMKRWASCNTEIWLSDLSCPKYHSILAKKNMQ
;
A
#
# COMPACT_ATOMS: atom_id res chain seq x y z
N ALA A 1 -25.84 13.54 -6.90
CA ALA A 1 -24.90 13.05 -7.93
C ALA A 1 -23.49 13.29 -7.41
N GLY A 2 -22.64 12.32 -7.09
CA GLY A 2 -22.57 10.91 -7.46
C GLY A 2 -21.13 10.59 -7.91
N MET A 3 -20.12 10.85 -7.06
CA MET A 3 -18.70 10.55 -7.27
C MET A 3 -18.10 10.25 -5.89
N GLY A 4 -17.31 9.22 -5.62
CA GLY A 4 -16.93 8.06 -6.40
C GLY A 4 -16.33 7.09 -5.38
N ALA A 5 -16.90 5.88 -5.29
CA ALA A 5 -16.27 4.80 -4.57
C ALA A 5 -14.98 4.45 -5.34
N GLY A 6 -13.84 4.92 -4.82
CA GLY A 6 -12.52 4.49 -5.25
C GLY A 6 -12.34 3.03 -4.87
N GLY A 7 -12.94 2.14 -5.67
CA GLY A 7 -12.70 0.71 -5.61
C GLY A 7 -11.23 0.49 -5.89
N GLN A 8 -10.47 0.19 -4.84
CA GLN A 8 -9.16 -0.44 -4.98
C GLN A 8 -9.40 -1.76 -5.72
N ARG A 9 -9.20 -1.74 -7.04
CA ARG A 9 -9.16 -2.98 -7.81
C ARG A 9 -7.98 -3.80 -7.26
N PRO A 10 -8.18 -5.07 -6.90
CA PRO A 10 -7.09 -5.89 -6.40
C PRO A 10 -6.09 -6.12 -7.53
N LEU A 11 -4.98 -5.36 -7.49
CA LEU A 11 -3.79 -5.53 -8.34
C LEU A 11 -3.20 -6.96 -8.25
N ALA A 12 -3.64 -7.75 -7.25
CA ALA A 12 -3.28 -9.15 -7.08
C ALA A 12 -3.68 -10.04 -8.28
N GLY A 13 -4.80 -9.75 -8.97
CA GLY A 13 -5.26 -10.59 -10.08
C GLY A 13 -4.37 -10.52 -11.32
N LEU A 14 -3.80 -9.34 -11.60
CA LEU A 14 -2.93 -9.13 -12.76
C LEU A 14 -1.55 -9.79 -12.59
N GLN A 15 -1.02 -9.84 -11.36
CA GLN A 15 0.26 -10.49 -11.10
C GLN A 15 0.19 -12.02 -11.27
N ALA A 16 -0.91 -12.65 -10.86
CA ALA A 16 -1.11 -14.09 -11.02
C ALA A 16 -1.20 -14.50 -12.50
N ALA A 17 -1.91 -13.72 -13.33
CA ALA A 17 -2.04 -13.98 -14.76
C ALA A 17 -0.70 -13.82 -15.50
N PHE A 18 0.10 -12.80 -15.15
CA PHE A 18 1.43 -12.61 -15.74
C PHE A 18 2.41 -13.71 -15.34
N LEU A 19 2.41 -14.14 -14.08
CA LEU A 19 3.23 -15.27 -13.63
C LEU A 19 2.84 -16.58 -14.32
N ALA A 20 1.54 -16.87 -14.45
CA ALA A 20 1.08 -18.07 -15.15
C ALA A 20 1.45 -18.06 -16.65
N ALA A 21 1.28 -16.92 -17.33
CA ALA A 21 1.66 -16.78 -18.73
C ALA A 21 3.19 -16.87 -18.93
N TRP A 22 3.97 -16.32 -18.01
CA TRP A 22 5.43 -16.38 -18.05
C TRP A 22 5.94 -17.80 -17.77
N VAL A 23 5.39 -18.50 -16.77
CA VAL A 23 5.70 -19.92 -16.51
C VAL A 23 5.32 -20.79 -17.71
N ALA A 24 4.18 -20.53 -18.37
CA ALA A 24 3.76 -21.25 -19.57
C ALA A 24 4.65 -20.96 -20.80
N ALA A 25 5.27 -19.77 -20.88
CA ALA A 25 6.16 -19.39 -21.96
C ALA A 25 7.61 -19.85 -21.74
N VAL A 26 8.04 -19.97 -20.49
CA VAL A 26 9.42 -20.34 -20.10
C VAL A 26 9.56 -21.84 -19.85
N LEU A 27 8.49 -22.56 -19.49
CA LEU A 27 8.54 -24.01 -19.60
C LEU A 27 8.74 -24.36 -21.07
N PRO A 28 9.84 -25.04 -21.43
CA PRO A 28 9.98 -25.59 -22.76
C PRO A 28 8.73 -26.43 -23.04
N ARG A 29 8.05 -26.17 -24.16
CA ARG A 29 7.12 -27.14 -24.75
C ARG A 29 7.94 -28.35 -25.22
N THR A 30 8.54 -29.09 -24.30
CA THR A 30 9.24 -30.36 -24.55
C THR A 30 8.30 -31.54 -24.42
N ALA A 31 6.99 -31.31 -24.34
CA ALA A 31 5.99 -32.38 -24.32
C ALA A 31 5.93 -33.18 -25.63
N ASP A 32 6.46 -32.66 -26.74
CA ASP A 32 6.40 -33.35 -28.04
C ASP A 32 7.60 -34.28 -28.32
N ALA A 33 8.59 -34.38 -27.42
CA ALA A 33 9.80 -35.20 -27.64
C ALA A 33 9.94 -36.42 -26.71
N LEU A 34 9.02 -36.64 -25.78
CA LEU A 34 8.92 -37.90 -25.03
C LEU A 34 7.73 -38.72 -25.55
N HIS A 35 7.83 -39.14 -26.82
CA HIS A 35 7.32 -40.46 -27.19
C HIS A 35 8.14 -41.51 -26.43
N LEU A 36 7.92 -41.61 -25.12
CA LEU A 36 8.13 -42.85 -24.40
C LEU A 36 7.26 -43.86 -25.12
N ARG A 37 7.89 -44.67 -25.98
CA ARG A 37 7.37 -45.93 -26.47
C ARG A 37 6.70 -46.60 -25.28
N SER A 38 5.37 -46.60 -25.27
CA SER A 38 4.57 -47.45 -24.43
C SER A 38 5.01 -48.88 -24.78
N LEU A 39 5.88 -49.45 -23.94
CA LEU A 39 6.15 -50.87 -23.99
C LEU A 39 4.80 -51.55 -23.68
N PRO A 40 4.31 -52.44 -24.56
CA PRO A 40 3.08 -53.14 -24.32
C PRO A 40 3.21 -53.93 -23.02
N SER A 41 2.39 -53.54 -22.05
CA SER A 41 2.06 -54.37 -20.91
C SER A 41 1.28 -55.58 -21.43
N SER A 42 1.60 -56.77 -20.91
CA SER A 42 0.98 -58.07 -21.17
C SER A 42 1.52 -58.90 -22.36
N ALA A 43 2.47 -59.77 -22.02
CA ALA A 43 2.45 -61.17 -22.45
C ALA A 43 3.25 -61.97 -21.40
N PHE A 44 2.63 -62.19 -20.24
CA PHE A 44 3.06 -63.19 -19.28
C PHE A 44 2.70 -64.56 -19.90
N VAL A 45 3.65 -65.16 -20.60
CA VAL A 45 3.56 -66.53 -21.10
C VAL A 45 4.28 -67.41 -20.10
N ASP A 46 3.54 -68.27 -19.43
CA ASP A 46 4.05 -69.39 -18.63
C ASP A 46 4.87 -70.32 -19.55
N GLY A 47 6.18 -70.12 -19.57
CA GLY A 47 7.15 -70.99 -20.21
C GLY A 47 7.89 -71.86 -19.18
N PRO A 48 8.26 -73.10 -19.53
CA PRO A 48 8.95 -74.02 -18.62
C PRO A 48 10.31 -73.48 -18.18
N ALA A 49 10.67 -73.81 -16.94
CA ALA A 49 11.92 -73.40 -16.29
C ALA A 49 13.15 -73.69 -17.18
N PRO A 50 13.96 -72.66 -17.53
CA PRO A 50 15.19 -72.89 -18.26
C PRO A 50 16.23 -73.57 -17.38
N SER A 51 16.91 -74.56 -17.96
CA SER A 51 18.05 -75.28 -17.37
C SER A 51 19.22 -74.33 -17.08
N VAL A 52 19.96 -74.67 -16.00
CA VAL A 52 20.98 -73.86 -15.30
C VAL A 52 22.34 -73.76 -16.05
N GLU A 53 22.35 -73.87 -17.38
CA GLU A 53 23.58 -73.81 -18.18
C GLU A 53 23.55 -72.64 -19.16
N GLY A 54 24.03 -71.47 -18.73
CA GLY A 54 24.22 -70.34 -19.64
C GLY A 54 24.26 -68.96 -18.98
N TYR A 55 25.07 -68.77 -17.93
CA TYR A 55 25.18 -67.47 -17.23
C TYR A 55 26.39 -66.60 -17.65
N GLU A 56 27.18 -66.99 -18.66
CA GLU A 56 28.48 -66.32 -18.91
C GLU A 56 28.58 -65.38 -20.13
N VAL A 57 27.50 -65.09 -20.87
CA VAL A 57 27.60 -64.29 -22.12
C VAL A 57 26.81 -62.99 -22.09
N LEU A 58 26.87 -62.26 -20.97
CA LEU A 58 26.32 -60.89 -20.86
C LEU A 58 27.33 -59.89 -20.29
N ASN A 59 28.62 -60.16 -20.42
CA ASN A 59 29.68 -59.20 -20.14
C ASN A 59 30.43 -58.89 -21.44
N HIS A 60 30.28 -57.66 -21.93
CA HIS A 60 30.99 -57.02 -23.06
C HIS A 60 30.12 -56.39 -24.17
N GLY A 61 28.88 -56.01 -23.85
CA GLY A 61 28.24 -54.87 -24.52
C GLY A 61 28.99 -53.58 -24.20
N ARG A 62 30.21 -53.42 -24.75
CA ARG A 62 30.95 -52.16 -24.78
C ARG A 62 30.10 -51.22 -25.61
N PHE A 63 29.20 -50.48 -24.96
CA PHE A 63 28.49 -49.36 -25.55
C PHE A 63 29.58 -48.41 -26.07
N GLY A 64 29.87 -48.52 -27.37
CA GLY A 64 30.67 -47.56 -28.11
C GLY A 64 29.87 -46.28 -28.20
N LEU A 65 29.73 -45.59 -27.07
CA LEU A 65 29.20 -44.25 -26.99
C LEU A 65 30.16 -43.38 -27.79
N ASP A 66 29.71 -43.00 -28.98
CA ASP A 66 30.41 -42.07 -29.84
C ASP A 66 30.60 -40.76 -29.06
N THR A 67 31.83 -40.54 -28.60
CA THR A 67 32.21 -39.40 -27.77
C THR A 67 31.92 -38.07 -28.45
N LYS A 68 31.82 -38.06 -29.80
CA LYS A 68 31.46 -36.87 -30.57
C LYS A 68 29.98 -36.51 -30.41
N GLY A 69 29.10 -37.51 -30.38
CA GLY A 69 27.66 -37.31 -30.15
C GLY A 69 27.36 -36.77 -28.75
N MET A 70 28.07 -37.27 -27.74
CA MET A 70 27.93 -36.77 -26.36
C MET A 70 28.43 -35.34 -26.19
N ALA A 71 29.51 -34.96 -26.87
CA ALA A 71 30.02 -33.59 -26.83
C ALA A 71 29.03 -32.58 -27.44
N ALA A 72 28.41 -32.94 -28.57
CA ALA A 72 27.40 -32.09 -29.21
C ALA A 72 26.15 -31.93 -28.33
N LEU A 73 25.64 -33.02 -27.74
CA LEU A 73 24.49 -32.98 -26.85
C LEU A 73 24.78 -32.15 -25.58
N GLY A 74 25.96 -32.33 -24.99
CA GLY A 74 26.39 -31.56 -23.81
C GLY A 74 26.45 -30.06 -24.08
N GLY A 75 26.90 -29.65 -25.28
CA GLY A 75 26.93 -28.25 -25.68
C GLY A 75 25.53 -27.61 -25.73
N HIS A 76 24.55 -28.32 -26.28
CA HIS A 76 23.17 -27.83 -26.31
C HIS A 76 22.57 -27.69 -24.91
N VAL A 77 22.75 -28.70 -24.05
CA VAL A 77 22.25 -28.65 -22.66
C VAL A 77 22.83 -27.46 -21.91
N LEU A 78 24.15 -27.24 -22.00
CA LEU A 78 24.81 -26.10 -21.36
C LEU A 78 24.25 -24.76 -21.87
N LEU A 79 24.06 -24.63 -23.19
CA LEU A 79 23.50 -23.41 -23.78
C LEU A 79 22.07 -23.14 -23.29
N TYR A 80 21.21 -24.16 -23.18
CA TYR A 80 19.87 -24.00 -22.61
C TYR A 80 19.90 -23.59 -21.13
N VAL A 81 20.81 -24.16 -20.34
CA VAL A 81 20.97 -23.78 -18.92
C VAL A 81 21.40 -22.32 -18.80
N VAL A 82 22.35 -21.87 -19.61
CA VAL A 82 22.80 -20.46 -19.61
C VAL A 82 21.68 -19.52 -20.05
N ILE A 83 20.99 -19.82 -21.14
CA ILE A 83 19.88 -18.99 -21.64
C ILE A 83 18.76 -18.90 -20.60
N SER A 84 18.39 -20.02 -19.97
CA SER A 84 17.34 -20.02 -18.94
C SER A 84 17.76 -19.23 -17.69
N ALA A 85 19.01 -19.34 -17.24
CA ALA A 85 19.54 -18.55 -16.14
C ALA A 85 19.54 -17.03 -16.44
N VAL A 86 19.93 -16.65 -17.66
CA VAL A 86 19.88 -15.24 -18.10
C VAL A 86 18.43 -14.75 -18.17
N ALA A 87 17.52 -15.54 -18.75
CA ALA A 87 16.11 -15.18 -18.84
C ALA A 87 15.47 -15.01 -17.45
N LEU A 88 15.74 -15.92 -16.52
CA LEU A 88 15.30 -15.82 -15.12
C LEU A 88 15.82 -14.53 -14.46
N SER A 89 17.09 -14.22 -14.67
CA SER A 89 17.72 -13.01 -14.12
C SER A 89 17.07 -11.73 -14.67
N ILE A 90 16.84 -11.67 -15.99
CA ILE A 90 16.15 -10.55 -16.64
C ILE A 90 14.73 -10.40 -16.11
N SER A 91 13.98 -11.49 -16.00
CA SER A 91 12.61 -11.45 -15.50
C SER A 91 12.52 -11.00 -14.04
N LEU A 92 13.44 -11.44 -13.19
CA LEU A 92 13.54 -10.93 -11.82
C LEU A 92 13.80 -9.42 -11.80
N LEU A 93 14.74 -8.93 -12.61
CA LEU A 93 15.03 -7.50 -12.72
C LEU A 93 13.81 -6.70 -13.19
N LEU A 94 13.06 -7.22 -14.18
CA LEU A 94 11.83 -6.57 -14.66
C LEU A 94 10.77 -6.48 -13.55
N VAL A 95 10.56 -7.55 -12.79
CA VAL A 95 9.63 -7.54 -11.65
C VAL A 95 10.07 -6.52 -10.59
N CYS A 96 11.36 -6.45 -10.27
CA CYS A 96 11.90 -5.45 -9.36
C CYS A 96 11.68 -4.01 -9.87
N CYS A 97 11.91 -3.76 -11.16
CA CYS A 97 11.68 -2.46 -11.79
C CYS A 97 10.20 -2.06 -11.76
N MET A 98 9.29 -2.99 -12.07
CA MET A 98 7.85 -2.75 -12.01
C MET A 98 7.40 -2.46 -10.58
N TYR A 99 7.92 -3.21 -9.60
CA TYR A 99 7.64 -2.97 -8.19
C TYR A 99 8.10 -1.58 -7.73
N ASP A 100 9.33 -1.17 -8.08
CA ASP A 100 9.85 0.17 -7.74
C ASP A 100 9.03 1.30 -8.39
N ALA A 101 8.65 1.12 -9.67
CA ALA A 101 7.79 2.08 -10.37
C ALA A 101 6.41 2.20 -9.71
N ALA A 102 5.80 1.08 -9.35
CA ALA A 102 4.52 1.03 -8.64
C ALA A 102 4.62 1.70 -7.27
N ALA A 103 5.66 1.38 -6.49
CA ALA A 103 5.88 1.99 -5.17
C ALA A 103 6.11 3.50 -5.29
N ARG A 104 6.91 3.96 -6.27
CA ARG A 104 7.11 5.39 -6.56
C ARG A 104 5.81 6.09 -6.94
N TRP A 105 4.96 5.44 -7.74
CA TRP A 105 3.66 5.98 -8.11
C TRP A 105 2.74 6.07 -6.90
N CYS A 106 2.62 5.01 -6.09
CA CYS A 106 1.85 5.01 -4.86
C CYS A 106 2.30 6.11 -3.90
N HIS A 107 3.61 6.29 -3.72
CA HIS A 107 4.18 7.37 -2.92
C HIS A 107 3.76 8.76 -3.43
N ARG A 108 3.88 9.00 -4.75
CA ARG A 108 3.46 10.27 -5.38
C ARG A 108 1.95 10.50 -5.26
N ALA A 109 1.15 9.46 -5.43
CA ALA A 109 -0.30 9.53 -5.27
C ALA A 109 -0.69 9.84 -3.82
N HIS A 110 0.01 9.26 -2.85
CA HIS A 110 -0.19 9.54 -1.42
C HIS A 110 0.16 11.00 -1.07
N PHE A 111 1.28 11.53 -1.60
CA PHE A 111 1.64 12.93 -1.46
C PHE A 111 0.57 13.88 -2.05
N HIS A 112 0.10 13.64 -3.28
CA HIS A 112 -0.97 14.45 -3.87
C HIS A 112 -2.31 14.32 -3.14
N ALA A 113 -2.57 13.21 -2.44
CA ALA A 113 -3.73 13.10 -1.56
C ALA A 113 -3.60 14.01 -0.33
N CYS A 114 -2.41 14.09 0.27
CA CYS A 114 -2.08 15.01 1.36
C CYS A 114 -2.21 16.47 0.92
N GLU A 115 -1.56 16.83 -0.19
CA GLU A 115 -1.59 18.18 -0.78
C GLU A 115 -3.03 18.66 -1.02
N ARG A 116 -3.88 17.82 -1.64
CA ARG A 116 -5.31 18.14 -1.85
C ARG A 116 -6.10 18.31 -0.56
N LYS A 117 -5.71 17.65 0.54
CA LYS A 117 -6.35 17.86 1.84
C LYS A 117 -5.93 19.18 2.47
N VAL A 118 -4.64 19.49 2.45
CA VAL A 118 -4.13 20.79 2.95
C VAL A 118 -4.70 21.95 2.14
N GLU A 119 -4.79 21.81 0.81
CA GLU A 119 -5.41 22.81 -0.06
C GLU A 119 -6.88 23.05 0.28
N ARG A 120 -7.64 22.00 0.62
CA ARG A 120 -9.03 22.15 1.06
C ARG A 120 -9.14 22.87 2.38
N VAL A 121 -8.25 22.58 3.33
CA VAL A 121 -8.19 23.28 4.61
C VAL A 121 -7.90 24.76 4.37
N HIS A 122 -6.88 25.07 3.58
CA HIS A 122 -6.56 26.44 3.20
C HIS A 122 -7.77 27.15 2.56
N LYS A 123 -8.44 26.52 1.58
CA LYS A 123 -9.66 27.07 0.96
C LYS A 123 -10.79 27.32 1.96
N ALA A 124 -10.95 26.43 2.95
CA ALA A 124 -11.98 26.57 3.97
C ALA A 124 -11.68 27.70 4.96
N PHE A 125 -10.42 27.88 5.39
CA PHE A 125 -10.02 28.99 6.25
C PHE A 125 -9.96 30.34 5.51
N SER A 126 -9.61 30.36 4.22
CA SER A 126 -9.58 31.59 3.42
C SER A 126 -10.99 32.15 3.13
N LYS A 127 -12.02 31.31 3.15
CA LYS A 127 -13.40 31.73 2.93
C LYS A 127 -13.96 32.29 4.25
N ARG A 128 -13.81 33.61 4.46
CA ARG A 128 -14.23 34.37 5.68
C ARG A 128 -15.72 34.27 6.11
N LYS A 129 -16.52 33.36 5.57
CA LYS A 129 -17.89 33.09 6.01
C LYS A 129 -17.85 31.87 6.92
N GLY A 130 -18.07 32.07 8.22
CA GLY A 130 -17.84 31.15 9.34
C GLY A 130 -18.49 29.77 9.34
N ASP A 131 -18.88 29.24 8.18
CA ASP A 131 -19.20 27.83 8.01
C ASP A 131 -17.96 27.09 7.51
N PHE A 132 -17.43 26.17 8.32
CA PHE A 132 -16.37 25.26 7.91
C PHE A 132 -16.99 23.96 7.38
N PRO A 133 -17.20 23.79 6.05
CA PRO A 133 -17.91 22.63 5.51
C PRO A 133 -16.99 21.41 5.37
N LEU A 134 -15.99 21.25 6.22
CA LEU A 134 -15.10 20.09 6.22
C LEU A 134 -15.23 19.35 7.54
N CYS A 135 -15.12 18.02 7.49
CA CYS A 135 -14.98 17.20 8.68
C CYS A 135 -13.57 17.38 9.24
N PRO A 136 -13.41 17.88 10.49
CA PRO A 136 -12.08 18.14 11.05
C PRO A 136 -11.20 16.88 11.17
N TYR A 137 -11.82 15.70 11.30
CA TYR A 137 -11.12 14.43 11.51
C TYR A 137 -10.54 13.80 10.23
N CYS A 138 -11.29 13.82 9.13
CA CYS A 138 -10.85 13.22 7.85
C CYS A 138 -10.48 14.25 6.78
N VAL A 139 -10.81 15.53 7.00
CA VAL A 139 -10.57 16.66 6.10
C VAL A 139 -11.33 16.53 4.77
N GLU A 140 -12.46 15.82 4.80
CA GLU A 140 -13.38 15.67 3.67
C GLU A 140 -14.58 16.62 3.79
N PRO A 141 -15.13 17.12 2.68
CA PRO A 141 -16.28 18.02 2.73
C PRO A 141 -17.52 17.36 3.29
N ILE A 142 -18.22 18.07 4.18
CA ILE A 142 -19.52 17.68 4.72
C ILE A 142 -20.60 18.43 3.95
N SER A 143 -21.61 17.69 3.47
CA SER A 143 -22.78 18.31 2.83
C SER A 143 -23.56 19.16 3.84
N ASN A 144 -24.01 20.33 3.41
CA ASN A 144 -24.89 21.18 4.22
C ASN A 144 -26.30 20.59 4.36
N GLN A 145 -26.72 19.69 3.48
CA GLN A 145 -28.04 19.04 3.54
C GLN A 145 -28.13 18.07 4.72
N PRO A 146 -29.28 17.96 5.40
CA PRO A 146 -29.50 16.95 6.44
C PRO A 146 -29.20 15.54 5.89
N SER A 147 -28.32 14.80 6.56
CA SER A 147 -27.99 13.42 6.18
C SER A 147 -27.73 12.59 7.44
N PRO A 148 -28.09 11.30 7.45
CA PRO A 148 -27.80 10.41 8.58
C PRO A 148 -26.30 10.10 8.71
N SER A 149 -25.48 10.46 7.72
CA SER A 149 -24.03 10.24 7.68
C SER A 149 -23.21 11.33 8.37
N LYS A 150 -23.85 12.35 8.96
CA LYS A 150 -23.19 13.42 9.70
C LYS A 150 -23.81 13.64 11.07
N VAL A 151 -22.99 14.09 12.01
CA VAL A 151 -23.40 14.54 13.33
C VAL A 151 -23.05 16.02 13.49
N VAL A 152 -23.89 16.75 14.21
CA VAL A 152 -23.63 18.13 14.63
C VAL A 152 -23.73 18.15 16.14
N PHE A 153 -22.65 18.55 16.82
CA PHE A 153 -22.64 18.70 18.27
C PHE A 153 -23.38 19.97 18.70
N LEU A 154 -23.76 20.07 19.98
CA LEU A 154 -24.43 21.26 20.53
C LEU A 154 -23.59 22.54 20.40
N CYS A 155 -22.25 22.40 20.38
CA CYS A 155 -21.31 23.49 20.10
C CYS A 155 -21.24 23.88 18.61
N GLY A 156 -22.02 23.25 17.73
CA GLY A 156 -22.07 23.54 16.28
C GLY A 156 -21.07 22.78 15.41
N HIS A 157 -20.05 22.13 15.99
CA HIS A 157 -19.05 21.37 15.22
C HIS A 157 -19.63 20.15 14.52
N ARG A 158 -19.19 19.92 13.28
CA ARG A 158 -19.75 18.91 12.37
C ARG A 158 -18.74 17.82 12.03
N PHE A 159 -19.16 16.57 12.07
CA PHE A 159 -18.33 15.41 11.71
C PHE A 159 -19.12 14.40 10.87
N HIS A 160 -18.42 13.55 10.12
CA HIS A 160 -19.03 12.31 9.64
C HIS A 160 -19.27 11.38 10.82
N VAL A 161 -20.39 10.64 10.81
CA VAL A 161 -20.73 9.68 11.88
C VAL A 161 -19.61 8.65 12.07
N ASP A 162 -19.05 8.13 10.97
CA ASP A 162 -17.94 7.17 11.05
C ASP A 162 -16.67 7.77 11.66
N CYS A 163 -16.41 9.06 11.38
CA CYS A 163 -15.22 9.74 11.87
C CYS A 163 -15.30 10.03 13.38
N VAL A 164 -16.46 10.46 13.86
CA VAL A 164 -16.66 10.71 15.29
C VAL A 164 -16.65 9.39 16.08
N ASN A 165 -17.28 8.33 15.54
CA ASN A 165 -17.28 7.02 16.19
C ASN A 165 -15.85 6.47 16.29
N LYS A 166 -15.07 6.59 15.22
CA LYS A 166 -13.65 6.20 15.25
C LYS A 166 -12.86 7.00 16.28
N TRP A 167 -13.11 8.30 16.41
CA TRP A 167 -12.48 9.12 17.45
C TRP A 167 -12.87 8.67 18.86
N PHE A 168 -14.15 8.36 19.12
CA PHE A 168 -14.59 7.82 20.41
C PHE A 168 -13.95 6.45 20.73
N CYS A 169 -13.70 5.61 19.72
CA CYS A 169 -12.94 4.37 19.92
C CYS A 169 -11.47 4.64 20.27
N GLU A 170 -10.86 5.67 19.68
CA GLU A 170 -9.48 6.10 19.97
C GLU A 170 -9.37 6.76 21.36
N ALA A 171 -10.44 7.41 21.84
CA ALA A 171 -10.50 8.10 23.14
C ALA A 171 -11.80 7.80 23.92
N PRO A 172 -11.94 6.60 24.53
CA PRO A 172 -13.18 6.18 25.19
C PRO A 172 -13.61 7.08 26.37
N SER A 173 -12.67 7.70 27.07
CA SER A 173 -12.95 8.62 28.18
C SER A 173 -13.61 9.93 27.75
N LYS A 174 -13.60 10.23 26.43
CA LYS A 174 -14.14 11.45 25.83
C LYS A 174 -15.40 11.14 25.01
N ALA A 175 -15.98 9.94 25.17
CA ALA A 175 -17.17 9.51 24.44
C ALA A 175 -18.36 10.43 24.73
N GLY A 176 -19.01 10.93 23.67
CA GLY A 176 -20.12 11.88 23.77
C GLY A 176 -19.70 13.36 23.80
N CYS A 177 -18.42 13.69 23.99
CA CYS A 177 -17.93 15.06 23.94
C CYS A 177 -17.50 15.49 22.53
N CYS A 178 -17.51 16.80 22.27
CA CYS A 178 -17.02 17.32 21.00
C CYS A 178 -15.49 17.18 20.92
N PRO A 179 -14.93 16.57 19.85
CA PRO A 179 -13.47 16.40 19.72
C PRO A 179 -12.64 17.71 19.71
N ILE A 180 -13.29 18.86 19.46
CA ILE A 180 -12.61 20.17 19.37
C ILE A 180 -12.65 20.91 20.71
N CYS A 181 -13.81 20.92 21.40
CA CYS A 181 -14.05 21.76 22.59
C CYS A 181 -13.73 21.08 23.93
N ASP A 182 -13.11 19.89 23.90
CA ASP A 182 -13.13 18.95 25.02
C ASP A 182 -12.38 19.42 26.28
N ASP A 183 -11.59 20.49 26.19
CA ASP A 183 -10.82 21.01 27.33
C ASP A 183 -11.64 21.94 28.27
N MET A 184 -12.84 22.38 27.87
CA MET A 184 -13.63 23.32 28.70
C MET A 184 -14.58 22.64 29.71
N GLY A 185 -14.88 21.34 29.54
CA GLY A 185 -15.95 20.68 30.30
C GLY A 185 -15.57 20.20 31.71
N ALA A 186 -14.27 20.02 32.01
CA ALA A 186 -13.83 19.36 33.24
C ALA A 186 -13.43 20.32 34.37
N GLN A 187 -13.32 21.63 34.11
CA GLN A 187 -12.91 22.62 35.13
C GLN A 187 -14.08 23.43 35.72
N ALA A 188 -15.32 23.17 35.30
CA ALA A 188 -16.49 23.99 35.64
C ALA A 188 -17.11 23.73 37.03
N MET A 189 -16.40 23.08 37.99
CA MET A 189 -16.99 22.82 39.32
C MET A 189 -16.30 23.48 40.53
N ASP A 190 -15.07 24.03 40.44
CA ASP A 190 -14.32 24.37 41.66
C ASP A 190 -13.65 25.76 41.73
N ALA A 191 -14.12 26.81 41.03
CA ALA A 191 -13.49 28.14 41.13
C ALA A 191 -14.49 29.29 41.25
N GLU A 192 -14.69 29.76 42.49
CA GLU A 192 -15.25 31.07 42.82
C GLU A 192 -14.41 32.21 42.20
N GLN A 193 -15.12 33.18 41.61
CA GLN A 193 -14.62 34.31 40.81
C GLN A 193 -13.66 35.27 41.55
N PRO A 194 -12.82 35.97 40.78
CA PRO A 194 -12.77 37.42 40.89
C PRO A 194 -13.16 38.08 39.57
N GLU A 195 -14.22 38.88 39.63
CA GLU A 195 -14.71 39.73 38.54
C GLU A 195 -13.78 40.93 38.31
N ALA A 196 -13.32 41.13 37.08
CA ALA A 196 -13.11 42.48 36.52
C ALA A 196 -12.74 42.43 35.02
N ASN A 197 -13.73 42.76 34.19
CA ASN A 197 -13.62 43.66 33.03
C ASN A 197 -12.66 43.26 31.88
N GLY A 198 -13.21 42.71 30.78
CA GLY A 198 -12.45 42.40 29.56
C GLY A 198 -13.29 41.93 28.38
N GLU A 199 -14.17 42.79 27.87
CA GLU A 199 -15.15 42.50 26.80
C GLU A 199 -14.54 42.82 25.41
N ALA A 200 -14.04 41.78 24.68
CA ALA A 200 -13.86 41.74 23.19
C ALA A 200 -12.89 40.64 22.66
N ALA A 201 -12.29 39.78 23.49
CA ALA A 201 -11.17 38.92 23.05
C ALA A 201 -11.50 37.50 22.50
N ASP A 202 -12.77 37.10 22.40
CA ASP A 202 -13.11 35.66 22.40
C ASP A 202 -13.14 34.96 21.00
N ALA A 203 -13.36 35.69 19.90
CA ALA A 203 -13.54 35.07 18.58
C ALA A 203 -12.26 34.48 17.96
N THR A 204 -11.08 34.91 18.38
CA THR A 204 -9.79 34.38 17.88
C THR A 204 -9.46 33.01 18.47
N SER A 205 -9.85 32.74 19.72
CA SER A 205 -9.48 31.50 20.43
C SER A 205 -10.12 30.25 19.82
N ALA A 206 -11.40 30.32 19.43
CA ALA A 206 -12.12 29.17 18.89
C ALA A 206 -11.57 28.67 17.55
N ASN A 207 -11.05 29.57 16.71
CA ASN A 207 -10.43 29.18 15.44
C ASN A 207 -9.13 28.42 15.64
N ASP A 208 -8.35 28.77 16.67
CA ASP A 208 -7.08 28.14 16.98
C ASP A 208 -7.26 26.69 17.44
N GLU A 209 -8.31 26.40 18.22
CA GLU A 209 -8.66 25.02 18.63
C GLU A 209 -9.01 24.14 17.43
N ALA A 210 -9.91 24.60 16.55
CA ALA A 210 -10.29 23.85 15.35
C ALA A 210 -9.09 23.65 14.40
N GLN A 211 -8.26 24.68 14.23
CA GLN A 211 -7.02 24.62 13.46
C GLN A 211 -6.06 23.57 14.02
N SER A 212 -5.86 23.56 15.34
CA SER A 212 -4.98 22.58 16.01
C SER A 212 -5.48 21.15 15.83
N PHE A 213 -6.79 20.93 15.94
CA PHE A 213 -7.40 19.62 15.74
C PHE A 213 -7.26 19.12 14.29
N ILE A 214 -7.43 20.00 13.31
CA ILE A 214 -7.25 19.68 11.89
C ILE A 214 -5.78 19.34 11.60
N LEU A 215 -4.83 20.11 12.15
CA LEU A 215 -3.41 19.82 12.02
C LEU A 215 -3.04 18.46 12.62
N GLN A 216 -3.60 18.13 13.79
CA GLN A 216 -3.42 16.82 14.40
C GLN A 216 -4.01 15.70 13.54
N SER A 217 -5.17 15.93 12.95
CA SER A 217 -5.81 14.99 12.02
C SER A 217 -4.99 14.80 10.75
N LEU A 218 -4.42 15.86 10.18
CA LEU A 218 -3.54 15.79 9.02
C LEU A 218 -2.27 14.98 9.31
N HIS A 219 -1.61 15.22 10.45
CA HIS A 219 -0.45 14.44 10.87
C HIS A 219 -0.79 12.96 11.09
N ARG A 220 -1.92 12.67 11.72
CA ARG A 220 -2.38 11.29 11.91
C ARG A 220 -2.64 10.57 10.58
N LEU A 221 -3.12 11.29 9.57
CA LEU A 221 -3.38 10.74 8.23
C LEU A 221 -2.11 10.63 7.36
N TYR A 222 -1.13 11.51 7.55
CA TYR A 222 0.08 11.62 6.72
C TYR A 222 1.35 11.85 7.58
N PRO A 223 1.69 10.93 8.50
CA PRO A 223 2.76 11.16 9.49
C PRO A 223 4.14 11.33 8.84
N GLU A 224 4.38 10.66 7.71
CA GLU A 224 5.63 10.73 6.94
C GLU A 224 5.78 12.05 6.16
N ILE A 225 4.68 12.69 5.78
CA ILE A 225 4.68 13.94 4.98
C ILE A 225 4.60 15.17 5.89
N ILE A 226 3.83 15.08 6.98
CA ILE A 226 3.64 16.16 7.94
C ILE A 226 4.17 15.70 9.30
N PRO A 227 5.48 15.87 9.59
CA PRO A 227 6.04 15.57 10.90
C PRO A 227 5.45 16.46 12.01
N LYS A 228 5.56 16.02 13.27
CA LYS A 228 5.14 16.80 14.45
C LYS A 228 5.78 18.19 14.52
N ALA A 229 7.02 18.32 14.05
CA ALA A 229 7.71 19.61 13.98
C ALA A 229 7.00 20.60 13.04
N CYS A 230 6.51 20.13 11.88
CA CYS A 230 5.72 20.94 10.95
C CYS A 230 4.40 21.37 11.59
N MET A 231 3.69 20.45 12.28
CA MET A 231 2.45 20.80 12.99
C MET A 231 2.64 21.94 13.98
N LYS A 232 3.68 21.86 14.83
CA LYS A 232 3.95 22.88 15.85
C LYS A 232 4.21 24.25 15.23
N ARG A 233 4.95 24.29 14.11
CA ARG A 233 5.20 25.53 13.35
C ARG A 233 3.93 26.04 12.68
N TRP A 234 3.15 25.16 12.06
CA TRP A 234 1.93 25.49 11.33
C TRP A 234 0.80 25.97 12.24
N ALA A 235 0.76 25.53 13.50
CA ALA A 235 -0.21 26.00 14.48
C ALA A 235 -0.13 27.52 14.71
N SER A 236 1.06 28.13 14.61
CA SER A 236 1.28 29.57 14.80
C SER A 236 1.27 30.40 13.50
N CYS A 237 0.99 29.77 12.34
CA CYS A 237 1.19 30.39 11.03
C CYS A 237 -0.11 30.38 10.21
N ASN A 238 -0.20 31.30 9.24
CA ASN A 238 -1.28 31.28 8.25
C ASN A 238 -1.19 30.00 7.38
N THR A 239 -2.35 29.43 7.04
CA THR A 239 -2.50 28.27 6.16
C THR A 239 -1.79 28.37 4.80
N GLU A 240 -1.51 29.57 4.29
CA GLU A 240 -0.69 29.78 3.08
C GLU A 240 0.72 29.19 3.21
N ILE A 241 1.32 29.31 4.40
CA ILE A 241 2.67 28.80 4.70
C ILE A 241 2.67 27.26 4.67
N TRP A 242 1.54 26.63 5.00
CA TRP A 242 1.44 25.17 5.01
C TRP A 242 1.63 24.61 3.59
N LEU A 243 1.04 25.27 2.59
CA LEU A 243 1.16 24.85 1.19
C LEU A 243 2.57 25.05 0.64
N SER A 244 3.24 26.15 0.99
CA SER A 244 4.63 26.40 0.56
C SER A 244 5.63 25.46 1.22
N ASP A 245 5.35 25.05 2.46
CA ASP A 245 6.22 24.16 3.24
C ASP A 245 6.07 22.67 2.86
N LEU A 246 4.99 22.31 2.17
CA LEU A 246 4.75 20.93 1.76
C LEU A 246 5.75 20.50 0.67
N SER A 247 6.78 19.75 1.07
CA SER A 247 7.70 19.10 0.15
C SER A 247 7.41 17.61 0.01
N CYS A 248 7.45 17.09 -1.22
CA CYS A 248 7.36 15.64 -1.45
C CYS A 248 8.61 14.95 -0.86
N PRO A 249 8.46 14.05 0.12
CA PRO A 249 9.61 13.36 0.69
C PRO A 249 10.33 12.54 -0.40
N LYS A 250 11.64 12.40 -0.25
CA LYS A 250 12.45 11.67 -1.23
C LYS A 250 12.07 10.19 -1.16
N TYR A 251 11.59 9.64 -2.27
CA TYR A 251 11.35 8.20 -2.38
C TYR A 251 12.69 7.45 -2.34
N HIS A 252 12.85 6.59 -1.34
CA HIS A 252 14.02 5.72 -1.22
C HIS A 252 13.72 4.38 -1.89
N SER A 253 14.26 4.19 -3.10
CA SER A 253 14.16 2.90 -3.79
C SER A 253 14.84 1.79 -2.96
N ILE A 254 14.18 0.63 -2.86
CA ILE A 254 14.77 -0.57 -2.24
C ILE A 254 16.07 -0.98 -2.94
N LEU A 255 16.17 -0.73 -4.24
CA LEU A 255 17.38 -1.01 -5.02
C LEU A 255 18.53 -0.06 -4.68
N ALA A 256 18.24 1.16 -4.23
CA ALA A 256 19.26 2.15 -3.90
C ALA A 256 19.96 1.88 -2.55
N LYS A 257 19.32 1.14 -1.63
CA LYS A 257 19.85 0.90 -0.27
C LYS A 257 21.09 -0.01 -0.24
N LYS A 258 21.36 -0.78 -1.30
CA LYS A 258 22.45 -1.78 -1.32
C LYS A 258 23.84 -1.24 -1.68
N ASN A 259 23.98 0.01 -2.13
CA ASN A 259 25.27 0.58 -2.58
C ASN A 259 25.95 1.49 -1.54
N MET A 260 25.55 1.44 -0.27
CA MET A 260 26.12 2.27 0.82
C MET A 260 26.79 1.45 1.93
N GLN A 261 27.22 0.23 1.63
CA GLN A 261 28.09 -0.61 2.47
C GLN A 261 29.32 -1.03 1.66
#